data_AF-A0A1Y4EWZ4-F1
#
_entry.id   AF-A0A1Y4EWZ4-F1
#
_cell.length_a   1.000
_cell.length_b   1.000
_cell.length_c   1.000
_cell.angle_alpha   90.00
_cell.angle_beta   90.00
_cell.angle_gamma   90.00
#
_symmetry.space_group_name_H-M   'P 1'
#
loop_
_entity.id
_entity.type
_entity.pdbx_description
1 polymer ?
#
loop_
_entity_poly.entity_id
_entity_poly.type
_entity_poly.pdbx_seq_one_letter_code
_entity_poly.pdbx_strand_id
1 'polypeptide(L)'
;MDTALAGGDFSLGANGLPRGISGEEELLQRAAIRLRVPLGRFAFQPTLGSRLYTLRPETEDKDANALAMAQEALRELPQVWVESAVCSAAEPLIARIQIAWEGGGAEIEVTCDGDI
;
A
#
# COMPACT_ATOMS: atom_id res chain seq x y z
N MET A 1 4.72 -13.49 10.78
CA MET A 1 3.76 -13.10 11.83
C MET A 1 4.00 -11.64 12.12
N ASP A 2 2.95 -10.84 12.15
CA ASP A 2 2.98 -9.40 12.42
C ASP A 2 1.91 -9.05 13.46
N THR A 3 1.80 -7.78 13.86
CA THR A 3 0.74 -7.27 14.74
C THR A 3 -0.28 -6.53 13.91
N ALA A 4 -1.58 -6.83 14.08
CA ALA A 4 -2.65 -6.17 13.37
C ALA A 4 -2.61 -4.65 13.57
N LEU A 5 -2.69 -3.90 12.48
CA LEU A 5 -2.81 -2.45 12.46
C LEU A 5 -4.18 -2.04 11.92
N ALA A 6 -4.77 -1.02 12.53
CA ALA A 6 -6.00 -0.39 12.07
C ALA A 6 -5.97 1.11 12.41
N GLY A 7 -6.26 1.97 11.43
CA GLY A 7 -6.33 3.41 11.67
C GLY A 7 -5.02 4.06 12.14
N GLY A 8 -3.87 3.45 11.88
CA GLY A 8 -2.56 3.97 12.31
C GLY A 8 -2.11 3.51 13.70
N ASP A 9 -2.85 2.62 14.36
CA ASP A 9 -2.50 2.05 15.67
C ASP A 9 -2.70 0.53 15.67
N PHE A 10 -2.33 -0.13 16.76
CA PHE A 10 -2.53 -1.55 16.96
C PHE A 10 -4.01 -1.90 17.12
N SER A 11 -4.46 -2.90 16.37
CA SER A 11 -5.77 -3.50 16.57
C SER A 11 -5.73 -4.46 17.76
N LEU A 12 -6.64 -4.25 18.71
CA LEU A 12 -6.75 -5.07 19.92
C LEU A 12 -7.59 -6.32 19.66
N GLY A 13 -7.16 -7.44 20.21
CA GLY A 13 -7.95 -8.65 20.33
C GLY A 13 -8.99 -8.56 21.45
N ALA A 14 -9.82 -9.59 21.58
CA ALA A 14 -10.85 -9.67 22.63
C ALA A 14 -10.30 -9.61 24.07
N ASN A 15 -9.00 -9.88 24.25
CA ASN A 15 -8.29 -9.80 25.52
C ASN A 15 -7.74 -8.39 25.83
N GLY A 16 -7.98 -7.41 24.98
CA GLY A 16 -7.47 -6.04 25.13
C GLY A 16 -5.99 -5.87 24.80
N LEU A 17 -5.32 -6.90 24.26
CA LEU A 17 -3.92 -6.85 23.83
C LEU A 17 -3.83 -6.76 22.30
N PRO A 18 -2.73 -6.22 21.74
CA PRO A 18 -2.51 -6.23 20.30
C PRO A 18 -2.64 -7.64 19.71
N ARG A 19 -3.45 -7.77 18.66
CA ARG A 19 -3.72 -9.06 18.02
C ARG A 19 -2.60 -9.39 17.03
N GLY A 20 -2.06 -10.60 17.11
CA GLY A 20 -1.15 -11.13 16.10
C GLY A 20 -1.88 -11.52 14.81
N ILE A 21 -1.24 -11.32 13.67
CA ILE A 21 -1.71 -11.71 12.34
C ILE A 21 -0.66 -12.54 11.61
N SER A 22 -1.12 -13.40 10.71
CA SER A 22 -0.26 -14.29 9.93
C SER A 22 -0.93 -14.66 8.60
N GLY A 23 -0.15 -15.20 7.67
CA GLY A 23 -0.69 -15.68 6.38
C GLY A 23 -1.18 -14.53 5.52
N GLU A 24 -2.37 -14.67 4.94
CA GLU A 24 -2.94 -13.69 4.00
C GLU A 24 -3.17 -12.32 4.63
N GLU A 25 -3.62 -12.27 5.89
CA GLU A 25 -3.88 -11.01 6.60
C GLU A 25 -2.58 -10.22 6.83
N GLU A 26 -1.51 -10.92 7.26
CA GLU A 26 -0.17 -10.33 7.36
C GLU A 26 0.32 -9.85 6.00
N LEU A 27 0.10 -10.64 4.95
CA LEU A 27 0.56 -10.33 3.61
C LEU A 27 -0.10 -9.05 3.08
N LEU A 28 -1.42 -8.94 3.25
CA LEU A 28 -2.21 -7.77 2.87
C LEU A 28 -1.77 -6.52 3.64
N GLN A 29 -1.56 -6.63 4.96
CA GLN A 29 -1.07 -5.52 5.77
C GLN A 29 0.29 -5.03 5.28
N ARG A 30 1.23 -5.95 5.00
CA ARG A 30 2.57 -5.60 4.50
C ARG A 30 2.52 -4.92 3.14
N ALA A 31 1.66 -5.39 2.23
CA ALA A 31 1.45 -4.74 0.94
C ALA A 31 0.87 -3.33 1.11
N ALA A 32 -0.15 -3.17 1.96
CA ALA A 32 -0.78 -1.88 2.23
C ALA A 32 0.20 -0.86 2.83
N ILE A 33 1.05 -1.26 3.77
CA ILE A 33 2.09 -0.40 4.34
C ILE A 33 3.04 0.09 3.25
N ARG A 34 3.54 -0.83 2.41
CA ARG A 34 4.47 -0.49 1.32
C ARG A 34 3.86 0.46 0.30
N LEU A 35 2.57 0.33 0.01
CA LEU A 35 1.89 1.23 -0.93
C LEU A 35 1.61 2.62 -0.32
N ARG A 36 1.29 2.72 0.98
CA ARG A 36 0.86 3.96 1.63
C ARG A 36 1.99 4.80 2.21
N VAL A 37 3.07 4.18 2.68
CA VAL A 37 4.21 4.92 3.24
C VAL A 37 4.92 5.67 2.12
N PRO A 38 5.20 6.97 2.24
CA PRO A 38 6.00 7.68 1.25
C PRO A 38 7.45 7.16 1.25
N LEU A 39 7.94 6.78 0.07
CA LEU A 39 9.28 6.25 -0.10
C LEU A 39 10.34 7.22 0.46
N GLY A 40 11.27 6.70 1.27
CA GLY A 40 12.34 7.48 1.89
C GLY A 40 11.98 8.20 3.20
N ARG A 41 10.70 8.20 3.61
CA ARG A 41 10.29 8.87 4.86
C ARG A 41 10.44 8.02 6.12
N PHE A 42 10.51 6.70 5.99
CA PHE A 42 10.69 5.82 7.13
C PHE A 42 12.19 5.68 7.47
N ALA A 43 12.62 6.37 8.53
CA ALA A 43 14.04 6.52 8.88
C ALA A 43 14.79 5.19 9.07
N PHE A 44 14.13 4.14 9.57
CA PHE A 44 14.76 2.84 9.82
C PHE A 44 14.87 1.96 8.58
N GLN A 45 14.07 2.22 7.54
CA GLN A 45 14.13 1.50 6.27
C GLN A 45 13.76 2.45 5.12
N PRO A 46 14.74 3.19 4.56
CA PRO A 46 14.47 4.18 3.51
C PRO A 46 13.89 3.60 2.22
N THR A 47 14.08 2.31 1.96
CA THR A 47 13.51 1.61 0.80
C THR A 47 12.05 1.21 1.01
N LEU A 48 11.50 1.39 2.22
CA LEU A 48 10.09 1.14 2.50
C LEU A 48 9.24 2.27 1.92
N GLY A 49 8.17 1.89 1.23
CA GLY A 49 7.16 2.80 0.74
C GLY A 49 7.03 2.85 -0.77
N SER A 50 6.21 3.77 -1.24
CA SER A 50 5.94 4.00 -2.66
C SER A 50 6.11 5.47 -3.02
N ARG A 51 6.20 5.74 -4.32
CA ARG A 51 6.15 7.11 -4.87
C ARG A 51 4.73 7.56 -5.20
N LEU A 52 3.68 6.79 -4.83
CA LEU A 52 2.30 7.11 -5.19
C LEU A 52 1.85 8.48 -4.66
N TYR A 53 2.40 8.93 -3.52
CA TYR A 53 2.16 10.26 -2.96
C TYR A 53 2.57 11.43 -3.88
N THR A 54 3.38 11.18 -4.92
CA THR A 54 3.81 12.22 -5.88
C THR A 54 2.81 12.40 -7.03
N LEU A 55 1.84 11.50 -7.19
CA LEU A 55 0.84 11.60 -8.26
C LEU A 55 -0.12 12.76 -8.00
N ARG A 56 -0.55 13.41 -9.09
CA ARG A 56 -1.51 14.52 -9.09
C ARG A 56 -2.61 14.28 -10.14
N PRO A 57 -3.81 14.86 -10.01
CA PRO A 57 -4.88 14.72 -11.01
C PRO A 57 -4.45 15.01 -12.44
N GLU A 58 -3.53 15.97 -12.62
CA GLU A 58 -2.97 16.46 -13.89
C GLU A 58 -1.80 15.61 -14.40
N THR A 59 -1.36 14.59 -13.64
CA THR A 59 -0.27 13.72 -14.08
C THR A 59 -0.68 12.97 -15.34
N GLU A 60 0.09 13.15 -16.42
CA GLU A 60 -0.08 12.39 -17.65
C GLU A 60 0.15 10.89 -17.38
N ASP A 61 -0.65 10.04 -18.01
CA ASP A 61 -0.59 8.58 -17.84
C ASP A 61 -0.56 8.11 -16.37
N LYS A 62 -1.28 8.82 -15.48
CA LYS A 62 -1.32 8.54 -14.04
C LYS A 62 -1.59 7.07 -13.69
N ASP A 63 -2.43 6.36 -14.44
CA ASP A 63 -2.71 4.94 -14.22
C ASP A 63 -1.48 4.07 -14.47
N ALA A 64 -0.76 4.31 -15.58
CA ALA A 64 0.47 3.60 -15.91
C ALA A 64 1.59 3.93 -14.92
N ASN A 65 1.70 5.21 -14.52
CA ASN A 65 2.65 5.64 -13.50
C ASN A 65 2.34 5.00 -12.14
N ALA A 66 1.08 4.96 -11.72
CA ALA A 66 0.65 4.30 -10.48
C ALA A 66 0.97 2.80 -10.50
N LEU A 67 0.72 2.12 -11.63
CA LEU A 67 1.07 0.71 -11.80
C LEU A 67 2.57 0.47 -11.60
N ALA A 68 3.42 1.24 -12.30
CA ALA A 68 4.87 1.11 -12.19
C ALA A 68 5.38 1.42 -10.77
N MET A 69 4.86 2.46 -10.12
CA MET A 69 5.21 2.82 -8.75
C MET A 69 4.77 1.76 -7.73
N ALA A 70 3.59 1.17 -7.91
CA ALA A 70 3.10 0.10 -7.05
C ALA A 70 3.94 -1.18 -7.22
N GLN A 71 4.30 -1.54 -8.46
CA GLN A 71 5.19 -2.67 -8.75
C GLN A 71 6.58 -2.48 -8.12
N GLU A 72 7.12 -1.25 -8.18
CA GLU A 72 8.37 -0.90 -7.50
C GLU A 72 8.27 -1.10 -5.98
N ALA A 73 7.22 -0.56 -5.36
CA ALA A 73 7.02 -0.62 -3.91
C ALA A 73 6.87 -2.06 -3.38
N LEU A 74 6.24 -2.95 -4.16
CA LEU A 74 6.02 -4.35 -3.80
C LEU A 74 7.13 -5.30 -4.24
N ARG A 75 8.20 -4.81 -4.88
CA ARG A 75 9.33 -5.65 -5.34
C ARG A 75 10.00 -6.45 -4.21
N GLU A 76 10.05 -5.88 -3.00
CA GLU A 76 10.59 -6.55 -1.81
C GLU A 76 9.58 -7.49 -1.11
N LEU A 77 8.41 -7.72 -1.71
CA LEU A 77 7.36 -8.62 -1.24
C LEU A 77 6.98 -9.61 -2.36
N PRO A 78 7.85 -10.60 -2.69
CA PRO A 78 7.73 -11.43 -3.90
C PRO A 78 6.49 -12.33 -3.92
N GLN A 79 5.79 -12.49 -2.80
CA GLN A 79 4.53 -13.24 -2.73
C GLN A 79 3.33 -12.46 -3.32
N VAL A 80 3.49 -11.15 -3.58
CA VAL A 80 2.43 -10.27 -4.08
C VAL A 80 2.89 -9.63 -5.39
N TRP A 81 2.00 -9.58 -6.38
CA TRP A 81 2.20 -8.82 -7.61
C TRP A 81 1.05 -7.84 -7.84
N VAL A 82 1.34 -6.77 -8.56
CA VAL A 82 0.35 -5.76 -8.96
C VAL A 82 -0.19 -6.11 -10.34
N GLU A 83 -1.51 -6.22 -10.46
CA GLU A 83 -2.19 -6.55 -11.70
C GLU A 83 -2.62 -5.29 -12.46
N SER A 84 -3.12 -4.29 -11.75
CA SER A 84 -3.55 -3.02 -12.34
C SER A 84 -3.57 -1.88 -11.33
N ALA A 85 -3.61 -0.66 -11.84
CA ALA A 85 -3.81 0.55 -11.07
C ALA A 85 -4.76 1.50 -11.82
N VAL A 86 -5.71 2.08 -11.10
CA VAL A 86 -6.64 3.08 -11.65
C VAL A 86 -6.71 4.27 -10.72
N CYS A 87 -6.44 5.46 -11.24
CA CYS A 87 -6.47 6.70 -10.49
C CYS A 87 -7.79 7.44 -10.70
N SER A 88 -8.30 8.06 -9.63
CA SER A 88 -9.44 8.97 -9.74
C SER A 88 -9.10 10.21 -10.58
N ALA A 89 -10.15 10.92 -11.03
CA ALA A 89 -10.02 12.19 -11.74
C ALA A 89 -10.14 13.43 -10.83
N ALA A 90 -10.53 13.25 -9.57
CA ALA A 90 -10.82 14.34 -8.63
C ALA A 90 -9.74 14.46 -7.55
N GLU A 91 -9.72 15.59 -6.86
CA GLU A 91 -8.94 15.80 -5.65
C GLU A 91 -9.75 15.38 -4.38
N PRO A 92 -9.13 14.66 -3.42
CA PRO A 92 -7.78 14.11 -3.49
C PRO A 92 -7.70 12.95 -4.51
N LEU A 93 -6.54 12.83 -5.18
CA LEU A 93 -6.31 11.73 -6.12
C LEU A 93 -6.23 10.42 -5.33
N ILE A 94 -7.03 9.43 -5.71
CA ILE A 94 -7.04 8.09 -5.10
C ILE A 94 -6.58 7.10 -6.15
N ALA A 95 -5.50 6.37 -5.87
CA ALA A 95 -5.07 5.23 -6.66
C ALA A 95 -5.66 3.95 -6.09
N ARG A 96 -6.41 3.22 -6.91
CA ARG A 96 -6.90 1.87 -6.62
C ARG A 96 -5.95 0.86 -7.24
N ILE A 97 -5.25 0.12 -6.39
CA ILE A 97 -4.24 -0.85 -6.80
C ILE A 97 -4.80 -2.25 -6.62
N GLN A 98 -4.91 -3.00 -7.72
CA GLN A 98 -5.27 -4.41 -7.69
C GLN A 98 -4.02 -5.25 -7.49
N ILE A 99 -3.98 -6.02 -6.41
CA ILE A 99 -2.90 -6.94 -6.09
C ILE A 99 -3.41 -8.37 -6.02
N ALA A 100 -2.53 -9.30 -6.36
CA ALA A 100 -2.80 -10.73 -6.25
C ALA A 100 -1.62 -11.48 -5.64
N TRP A 101 -1.92 -12.65 -5.11
CA TRP A 101 -0.99 -13.63 -4.55
C TRP A 101 -1.51 -15.04 -4.85
N GLU A 102 -0.76 -16.06 -4.45
CA GLU A 102 -1.21 -17.44 -4.63
C GLU A 102 -2.48 -17.72 -3.82
N GLY A 103 -3.60 -17.93 -4.52
CA GLY A 103 -4.88 -18.28 -3.91
C GLY A 103 -5.80 -17.10 -3.59
N GLY A 104 -5.41 -15.85 -3.87
CA GLY A 104 -6.24 -14.68 -3.56
C GLY A 104 -5.78 -13.37 -4.19
N GLY A 105 -6.53 -12.31 -3.90
CA GLY A 105 -6.24 -10.94 -4.33
C GLY A 105 -7.07 -9.92 -3.57
N ALA A 106 -6.67 -8.66 -3.65
CA ALA A 106 -7.35 -7.55 -3.00
C ALA A 106 -7.15 -6.23 -3.75
N GLU A 107 -8.08 -5.30 -3.52
CA GLU A 107 -7.92 -3.91 -3.89
C GLU A 107 -7.38 -3.11 -2.69
N ILE A 108 -6.37 -2.28 -2.94
CA ILE A 108 -5.87 -1.33 -1.94
C ILE A 108 -6.07 0.09 -2.48
N GLU A 109 -6.82 0.89 -1.73
CA GLU A 109 -6.91 2.32 -1.97
C GLU A 109 -5.77 3.07 -1.27
N VAL A 110 -5.13 3.95 -2.03
CA VAL A 110 -4.06 4.84 -1.59
C VAL A 110 -4.43 6.26 -1.97
N THR A 111 -4.48 7.16 -0.99
CA THR A 111 -4.59 8.59 -1.27
C THR A 111 -3.22 9.12 -1.69
N CYS A 112 -3.16 9.73 -2.86
CA CYS A 112 -1.96 10.35 -3.42
C CYS A 112 -1.85 11.79 -2.92
N ASP A 113 -1.76 11.94 -1.60
CA ASP A 113 -1.62 13.23 -0.95
C ASP A 113 -0.18 13.69 -1.12
N GLY A 114 0.01 14.82 -1.81
CA GLY A 114 1.32 15.44 -1.97
C GLY A 114 2.01 15.77 -0.66
N ASP A 115 3.35 15.78 -0.69
CA ASP A 115 4.29 16.10 0.40
C ASP A 115 3.70 16.10 1.82
N ILE A 116 3.64 14.90 2.39
CA ILE A 116 3.57 14.67 3.84
C ILE A 116 4.92 14.98 4.51
#